data_AF-A0A950FL57-F1
#
_entry.id   AF-A0A950FL57-F1
#
_cell.length_a   1.000
_cell.length_b   1.000
_cell.length_c   1.000
_cell.angle_alpha   90.00
_cell.angle_beta   90.00
_cell.angle_gamma   90.00
#
_symmetry.space_group_name_H-M   'P 1'
#
loop_
_entity.id
_entity.type
_entity.pdbx_description
1 polymer ?
#
loop_
_entity_poly.entity_id
_entity_poly.type
_entity_poly.pdbx_seq_one_letter_code
_entity_poly.pdbx_strand_id
1 'polypeptide(L)'
;TPLPPQAHVHLSVEAGDRIYHQVHGSGGYGIPWERDPDLVLHDFQEGKISVHGARERYAVVIDPETFAVDTVATEALRKNNSAQPLAPSALSLSRNDGGRVAEEGEGSEIASPAVK
;
A
#
# COMPACT_ATOMS: atom_id res chain seq x y z
N THR A 1 -21.51 27.58 -12.30
CA THR A 1 -21.18 27.06 -10.96
C THR A 1 -19.84 27.62 -10.55
N PRO A 2 -19.69 28.25 -9.37
CA PRO A 2 -18.38 28.71 -8.93
C PRO A 2 -17.45 27.50 -8.71
N LEU A 3 -16.16 27.69 -9.02
CA LEU A 3 -15.12 26.68 -8.81
C LEU A 3 -14.96 26.35 -7.32
N PRO A 4 -14.63 25.11 -6.95
CA PRO A 4 -14.32 24.79 -5.56
C PRO A 4 -13.11 25.61 -5.08
N PRO A 5 -13.06 26.01 -3.80
CA PRO A 5 -11.94 26.75 -3.23
C PRO A 5 -10.65 25.92 -3.33
N GLN A 6 -9.52 26.63 -3.52
CA GLN A 6 -8.19 26.06 -3.75
C GLN A 6 -7.83 25.04 -2.65
N ALA A 7 -7.38 23.86 -3.06
CA ALA A 7 -7.17 22.66 -2.22
C ALA A 7 -5.88 22.72 -1.36
N HIS A 8 -5.64 23.84 -0.69
CA HIS A 8 -4.56 23.95 0.29
C HIS A 8 -5.13 23.66 1.67
N VAL A 9 -4.65 22.59 2.30
CA VAL A 9 -4.99 22.24 3.69
C VAL A 9 -3.85 22.70 4.59
N HIS A 10 -4.17 23.49 5.61
CA HIS A 10 -3.25 23.83 6.70
C HIS A 10 -3.45 22.83 7.84
N LEU A 11 -2.38 22.14 8.23
CA LEU A 11 -2.33 21.26 9.39
C LEU A 11 -1.36 21.87 10.40
N SER A 12 -1.84 22.15 11.62
CA SER A 12 -0.97 22.46 12.76
C SER A 12 -0.36 21.17 13.29
N VAL A 13 0.95 21.16 13.51
CA VAL A 13 1.70 19.99 14.00
C VAL A 13 2.56 20.35 15.19
N GLU A 14 2.63 19.46 16.15
CA GLU A 14 3.34 19.60 17.42
C GLU A 14 4.56 18.66 17.48
N ALA A 15 5.43 18.88 18.47
CA ALA A 15 6.60 18.04 18.69
C ALA A 15 6.17 16.60 19.05
N GLY A 16 6.50 15.65 18.16
CA GLY A 16 6.15 14.23 18.31
C GLY A 16 5.18 13.72 17.24
N ASP A 17 4.56 14.60 16.47
CA ASP A 17 3.65 14.22 15.40
C ASP A 17 4.37 13.51 14.23
N ARG A 18 3.66 12.54 13.63
CA ARG A 18 4.12 11.83 12.43
C ARG A 18 3.13 12.04 11.29
N ILE A 19 3.58 12.71 10.24
CA ILE A 19 2.78 12.94 9.04
C ILE A 19 3.06 11.81 8.06
N TYR A 20 2.01 11.13 7.59
CA TYR A 20 2.08 10.17 6.49
C TYR A 20 1.22 10.67 5.33
N HIS A 21 1.85 10.85 4.17
CA HIS A 21 1.16 11.29 2.95
C HIS A 21 1.17 10.16 1.93
N GLN A 22 0.00 9.55 1.72
CA GLN A 22 -0.18 8.53 0.70
C GLN A 22 -0.63 9.17 -0.61
N VAL A 23 0.21 9.08 -1.62
CA VAL A 23 -0.13 9.49 -2.98
C VAL A 23 -0.60 8.29 -3.80
N HIS A 24 -1.55 8.56 -4.70
CA HIS A 24 -2.02 7.55 -5.64
C HIS A 24 -0.97 7.32 -6.73
N GLY A 25 -0.85 6.07 -7.18
CA GLY A 25 -0.09 5.74 -8.39
C GLY A 25 -0.88 6.03 -9.66
N SER A 26 -0.24 5.83 -10.80
CA SER A 26 -0.91 5.77 -12.10
C SER A 26 -1.65 4.44 -12.29
N GLY A 27 -2.71 4.43 -13.10
CA GLY A 27 -3.34 3.19 -13.56
C GLY A 27 -2.41 2.37 -14.47
N GLY A 28 -2.50 1.04 -14.40
CA GLY A 28 -1.77 0.11 -15.28
C GLY A 28 -2.50 -0.12 -16.62
N TYR A 29 -1.76 -0.63 -17.62
CA TYR A 29 -2.30 -1.00 -18.94
C TYR A 29 -2.01 -2.47 -19.25
N GLY A 30 -2.98 -3.13 -19.91
CA GLY A 30 -2.84 -4.52 -20.35
C GLY A 30 -3.04 -5.55 -19.25
N ILE A 31 -2.79 -6.81 -19.59
CA ILE A 31 -2.92 -7.93 -18.67
C ILE A 31 -1.60 -8.07 -17.88
N PRO A 32 -1.62 -8.02 -16.54
CA PRO A 32 -0.40 -8.05 -15.73
C PRO A 32 0.51 -9.26 -15.95
N TRP A 33 -0.05 -10.46 -16.11
CA TRP A 33 0.72 -11.70 -16.30
C TRP A 33 1.22 -11.91 -17.74
N GLU A 34 0.91 -11.01 -18.67
CA GLU A 34 1.51 -10.98 -20.01
C GLU A 34 2.81 -10.14 -20.04
N ARG A 35 3.08 -9.37 -18.97
CA ARG A 35 4.32 -8.59 -18.86
C ARG A 35 5.54 -9.51 -18.85
N ASP A 36 6.60 -9.05 -19.51
CA ASP A 36 7.90 -9.71 -19.53
C ASP A 36 8.44 -9.90 -18.09
N PRO A 37 8.76 -11.13 -17.64
CA PRO A 37 9.34 -11.40 -16.34
C PRO A 37 10.61 -10.59 -16.03
N ASP A 38 11.45 -10.31 -17.03
CA ASP A 38 12.70 -9.57 -16.81
C ASP A 38 12.43 -8.09 -16.49
N LEU A 39 11.38 -7.51 -17.10
CA LEU A 39 10.93 -6.15 -16.76
C LEU A 39 10.31 -6.10 -15.36
N VAL A 40 9.66 -7.17 -14.93
CA VAL A 40 9.12 -7.27 -13.56
C VAL A 40 10.26 -7.40 -12.55
N LEU A 41 11.31 -8.16 -12.87
CA LEU A 41 12.51 -8.23 -12.03
C LEU A 41 13.18 -6.86 -11.89
N HIS A 42 13.30 -6.12 -12.99
CA HIS A 42 13.81 -4.75 -12.96
C HIS A 42 12.95 -3.83 -12.07
N ASP A 43 11.62 -3.93 -12.13
CA ASP A 43 10.73 -3.15 -11.24
C ASP A 43 10.92 -3.51 -9.76
N PHE A 44 11.24 -4.78 -9.45
CA PHE A 44 11.59 -5.22 -8.10
C PHE A 44 12.95 -4.65 -7.65
N GLN A 45 13.96 -4.68 -8.52
CA GLN A 45 15.29 -4.12 -8.23
C GLN A 45 15.24 -2.62 -7.97
N GLU A 46 14.34 -1.92 -8.66
CA GLU A 46 14.05 -0.49 -8.44
C GLU A 46 13.21 -0.21 -7.18
N GLY A 47 12.81 -1.25 -6.42
CA GLY A 47 12.00 -1.11 -5.21
C GLY A 47 10.56 -0.65 -5.48
N LYS A 48 10.08 -0.71 -6.73
CA LYS A 48 8.72 -0.32 -7.10
C LYS A 48 7.69 -1.35 -6.68
N ILE A 49 8.11 -2.61 -6.61
CA ILE A 49 7.27 -3.75 -6.24
C ILE A 49 8.01 -4.66 -5.26
N SER A 50 7.26 -5.43 -4.47
CA SER A 50 7.81 -6.47 -3.60
C SER A 50 7.81 -7.83 -4.31
N VAL A 51 8.55 -8.81 -3.78
CA VAL A 51 8.52 -10.21 -4.25
C VAL A 51 7.09 -10.76 -4.25
N HIS A 52 6.32 -10.44 -3.20
CA HIS A 52 4.91 -10.81 -3.11
C HIS A 52 4.07 -10.15 -4.22
N GLY A 53 4.26 -8.85 -4.47
CA GLY A 53 3.59 -8.13 -5.55
C GLY A 53 3.93 -8.67 -6.95
N ALA A 54 5.18 -9.09 -7.18
CA ALA A 54 5.62 -9.73 -8.42
C ALA A 54 4.87 -11.05 -8.66
N ARG A 55 4.75 -11.88 -7.63
CA ARG A 55 4.05 -13.17 -7.70
C ARG A 55 2.55 -12.99 -7.89
N GLU A 56 1.92 -12.16 -7.07
CA GLU A 56 0.45 -12.05 -7.08
C GLU A 56 -0.06 -11.30 -8.30
N ARG A 57 0.53 -10.16 -8.64
CA ARG A 57 0.01 -9.29 -9.71
C ARG A 57 0.53 -9.70 -11.07
N TYR A 58 1.83 -10.02 -11.20
CA TYR A 58 2.45 -10.28 -12.50
C TYR A 58 2.65 -11.78 -12.78
N ALA A 59 2.28 -12.65 -11.85
CA ALA A 59 2.54 -14.09 -11.92
C ALA A 59 4.03 -14.40 -12.20
N VAL A 60 4.94 -13.63 -11.60
CA VAL A 60 6.41 -13.81 -11.70
C VAL A 60 6.97 -14.20 -10.33
N VAL A 61 7.72 -15.30 -10.30
CA VAL A 61 8.39 -15.76 -9.08
C VAL A 61 9.82 -15.25 -9.08
N ILE A 62 10.15 -14.44 -8.08
CA ILE A 62 11.52 -13.96 -7.84
C ILE A 62 12.07 -14.73 -6.64
N ASP A 63 13.25 -15.31 -6.80
CA ASP A 63 13.97 -15.96 -5.72
C ASP A 63 14.56 -14.90 -4.77
N PRO A 64 14.21 -14.89 -3.48
CA PRO A 64 14.67 -13.89 -2.52
C PRO A 64 16.17 -14.01 -2.19
N GLU A 65 16.79 -15.16 -2.44
CA GLU A 65 18.22 -15.37 -2.15
C GLU A 65 19.10 -14.94 -3.33
N THR A 66 18.66 -15.24 -4.55
CA THR A 66 19.44 -14.96 -5.77
C THR A 66 19.03 -13.66 -6.47
N PHE A 67 17.88 -13.08 -6.10
CA PHE A 67 17.28 -11.93 -6.76
C PHE A 67 17.17 -12.10 -8.29
N ALA A 68 16.81 -13.31 -8.70
CA ALA A 68 16.61 -13.69 -10.10
C ALA A 68 15.19 -14.24 -10.31
N VAL A 69 14.73 -14.24 -11.56
CA VAL A 69 13.45 -14.86 -11.93
C VAL A 69 13.62 -16.38 -11.89
N ASP A 70 12.76 -17.06 -11.13
CA ASP A 70 12.57 -18.51 -11.25
C ASP A 70 11.66 -18.77 -12.46
N THR A 71 12.28 -19.08 -13.59
CA THR A 71 11.59 -19.30 -14.87
C THR A 71 10.65 -20.51 -14.81
N VAL A 72 11.07 -21.59 -14.14
CA VAL A 72 10.29 -22.83 -14.02
C VAL A 72 9.04 -22.59 -13.18
N ALA A 73 9.20 -21.96 -12.01
CA ALA A 73 8.06 -21.64 -11.14
C ALA A 73 7.14 -20.60 -11.76
N THR A 74 7.70 -19.60 -12.47
CA THR A 74 6.93 -18.58 -13.20
C THR A 74 6.09 -19.20 -14.31
N GLU A 75 6.65 -20.09 -15.12
CA GLU A 75 5.89 -20.80 -16.15
C GLU A 75 4.80 -21.68 -15.56
N ALA A 76 5.10 -22.43 -14.50
CA ALA A 76 4.12 -23.27 -13.82
C ALA A 76 2.97 -22.42 -13.26
N LEU A 77 3.30 -21.27 -12.66
CA LEU A 77 2.32 -20.33 -12.13
C LEU A 77 1.42 -19.78 -13.24
N ARG A 78 1.99 -19.36 -14.37
CA ARG A 78 1.22 -18.84 -15.52
C ARG A 78 0.36 -19.90 -16.20
N LYS A 79 0.84 -21.15 -16.29
CA LYS A 79 0.07 -22.28 -16.85
C LYS A 79 -1.12 -22.62 -15.96
N ASN A 80 -0.92 -22.69 -14.64
CA ASN A 80 -1.94 -23.06 -13.65
C ASN A 80 -2.95 -21.94 -13.36
N ASN A 81 -2.60 -20.68 -13.63
CA ASN A 81 -3.39 -19.50 -13.26
C ASN A 81 -3.95 -18.76 -14.49
N SER A 82 -4.19 -19.48 -15.59
CA SER A 82 -4.49 -18.94 -16.94
C SER A 82 -5.74 -18.06 -17.05
N ALA A 83 -6.55 -17.92 -16.00
CA ALA A 83 -7.64 -16.94 -15.94
C ALA A 83 -8.10 -16.70 -14.50
N GLN A 84 -7.44 -15.84 -13.75
CA GLN A 84 -8.12 -15.12 -12.69
C GLN A 84 -7.70 -13.64 -12.78
N PRO A 85 -8.60 -12.73 -13.21
CA PRO A 85 -8.50 -11.37 -12.71
C PRO A 85 -8.58 -11.51 -11.20
N LEU A 86 -7.54 -11.09 -10.49
CA LEU A 86 -7.60 -10.99 -9.04
C LEU A 86 -8.86 -10.19 -8.74
N ALA A 87 -9.91 -10.85 -8.23
CA ALA A 87 -11.03 -10.15 -7.64
C ALA A 87 -10.40 -9.14 -6.68
N PRO A 88 -10.84 -7.86 -6.70
CA PRO A 88 -10.20 -6.83 -5.90
C PRO A 88 -10.06 -7.38 -4.49
N SER A 89 -8.82 -7.68 -4.09
CA SER A 89 -8.51 -8.29 -2.81
C SER A 89 -8.95 -7.25 -1.79
N ALA A 90 -10.16 -7.43 -1.27
CA ALA A 90 -10.79 -6.56 -0.31
C ALA A 90 -10.56 -5.06 -0.58
N LEU A 91 -11.36 -4.48 -1.50
CA LEU A 91 -11.97 -3.20 -1.12
C LEU A 91 -12.92 -3.49 0.04
N SER A 92 -12.38 -3.83 1.21
CA SER A 92 -13.01 -3.54 2.47
C SER A 92 -12.98 -2.03 2.58
N LEU A 93 -13.91 -1.38 1.88
CA LEU A 93 -14.48 -0.15 2.37
C LEU A 93 -15.12 -0.52 3.72
N SER A 94 -14.29 -0.65 4.76
CA SER A 94 -14.73 -0.39 6.10
C SER A 94 -15.19 1.06 6.03
N ARG A 95 -16.50 1.25 5.90
CA ARG A 95 -17.11 2.52 6.23
C ARG A 95 -16.66 2.78 7.66
N ASN A 96 -15.77 3.74 7.84
CA ASN A 96 -15.71 4.45 9.11
C ASN A 96 -17.04 5.19 9.21
N ASP A 97 -18.09 4.46 9.61
CA ASP A 97 -19.29 5.06 10.14
C ASP A 97 -18.81 5.81 11.39
N GLY A 98 -18.77 7.13 11.30
CA GLY A 98 -18.28 8.05 12.32
C GLY A 98 -19.08 7.96 13.62
N GLY A 99 -18.93 6.85 14.32
CA GLY A 99 -19.42 6.59 15.66
C GLY A 99 -18.58 7.40 16.64
N ARG A 100 -19.04 8.62 16.89
CA ARG A 100 -18.67 9.41 18.05
C ARG A 100 -19.02 8.59 19.29
N VAL A 101 -18.02 8.06 19.98
CA VAL A 101 -18.16 7.61 21.36
C VAL A 101 -17.63 8.73 22.25
N ALA A 102 -18.57 9.38 22.93
CA ALA A 102 -18.31 10.14 24.16
C ALA A 102 -18.04 9.13 25.31
N GLU A 103 -18.05 9.59 26.56
CA GLU A 103 -17.61 8.95 27.83
C GLU A 103 -16.14 9.32 28.13
N GLU A 104 -15.82 10.45 28.79
CA GLU A 104 -16.04 10.81 30.22
C GLU A 104 -15.54 9.74 31.20
N GLY A 105 -14.51 10.05 32.00
CA GLY A 105 -14.11 9.18 33.12
C GLY A 105 -12.69 9.37 33.66
N GLU A 106 -12.58 10.31 34.60
CA GLU A 106 -11.72 10.32 35.79
C GLU A 106 -10.18 10.43 35.67
N GLY A 107 -9.71 11.54 36.24
CA GLY A 107 -8.30 11.84 36.42
C GLY A 107 -7.63 10.98 37.49
N SER A 108 -6.36 10.71 37.26
CA SER A 108 -5.41 10.40 38.32
C SER A 108 -4.26 11.40 38.22
N GLU A 109 -4.23 12.29 39.19
CA GLU A 109 -3.21 13.28 39.46
C GLU A 109 -1.84 12.60 39.65
N ILE A 110 -0.85 13.00 38.84
CA ILE A 110 0.57 12.81 39.17
C ILE A 110 1.29 14.16 39.04
N ALA A 111 1.35 14.87 40.16
CA ALA A 111 2.15 16.07 40.31
C ALA A 111 3.65 15.71 40.30
N SER A 112 4.46 16.47 39.57
CA SER A 112 5.89 16.65 39.80
C SER A 112 6.49 17.82 38.99
N PRO A 113 7.60 18.41 39.43
CA PRO A 113 7.59 19.81 39.89
C PRO A 113 8.20 20.83 38.93
N ALA A 114 7.91 22.09 39.23
CA ALA A 114 8.49 23.28 38.63
C ALA A 114 10.03 23.29 38.70
N VAL A 115 10.66 23.60 37.57
CA VAL A 115 12.07 23.98 37.49
C VAL A 115 12.14 25.51 37.45
N LYS A 116 12.99 26.06 38.32
CA LYS A 116 13.25 27.49 38.52
C LYS A 116 13.92 28.15 37.32
#